data_AF-C7R2I3-F1
#
_entry.id   AF-C7R2I3-F1
#
_cell.length_a   1.000
_cell.length_b   1.000
_cell.length_c   1.000
_cell.angle_alpha   90.00
_cell.angle_beta   90.00
_cell.angle_gamma   90.00
#
_symmetry.space_group_name_H-M   'P 1'
#
loop_
_entity.id
_entity.type
_entity.pdbx_description
1 polymer ?
#
loop_
_entity_poly.entity_id
_entity_poly.type
_entity_poly.pdbx_seq_one_letter_code
_entity_poly.pdbx_strand_id
1 'polypeptide(L)'
;MNGRRWMVLAAVVGVSTLSACASQGHDSDETLPTYTPPAWMAEVRAQNEEYANAGVACLAAHGVEGTADNGTFGISYGPQSQGALTHMTDEEADALLTECSESLSLPDYVNNSADEEYDRVLDLRECVIAQGYDMPDAPSREVWTEQWERTRDAWVPYYHEMTLDPDGLERHKVTVEEMNRLQSICVPSTVGATTVSR
;
A
#
# COMPACT_ATOMS: atom_id res chain seq x y z
N MET A 1 40.98 0.31 -51.80
CA MET A 1 41.85 1.40 -52.27
C MET A 1 41.18 2.73 -51.94
N ASN A 2 41.88 3.60 -51.21
CA ASN A 2 41.75 5.07 -51.11
C ASN A 2 40.36 5.66 -50.74
N GLY A 3 40.16 6.48 -49.70
CA GLY A 3 41.08 7.10 -48.75
C GLY A 3 40.42 8.24 -47.95
N ARG A 4 41.16 8.71 -46.93
CA ARG A 4 41.16 10.05 -46.28
C ARG A 4 39.96 10.51 -45.43
N ARG A 5 40.14 10.29 -44.11
CA ARG A 5 40.14 11.27 -42.99
C ARG A 5 39.70 12.71 -43.30
N TRP A 6 38.80 13.25 -42.46
CA TRP A 6 38.95 14.57 -41.83
C TRP A 6 38.28 14.60 -40.44
N MET A 7 39.09 14.83 -39.41
CA MET A 7 38.70 15.33 -38.09
C MET A 7 38.44 16.83 -38.19
N VAL A 8 37.41 17.35 -37.51
CA VAL A 8 37.41 18.72 -36.99
C VAL A 8 36.84 18.68 -35.57
N LEU A 9 37.73 18.85 -34.59
CA LEU A 9 37.42 19.34 -33.25
C LEU A 9 37.10 20.84 -33.34
N ALA A 10 36.07 21.28 -32.63
CA ALA A 10 35.95 22.67 -32.21
C ALA A 10 35.38 22.70 -30.79
N ALA A 11 36.29 22.73 -29.82
CA ALA A 11 36.01 23.08 -28.43
C ALA A 11 35.83 24.60 -28.34
N VAL A 12 34.70 25.07 -27.81
CA VAL A 12 34.53 26.47 -27.39
C VAL A 12 34.47 26.48 -25.88
N VAL A 13 35.59 26.90 -25.29
CA VAL A 13 35.75 27.23 -23.88
C VAL A 13 35.14 28.61 -23.66
N GLY A 14 33.99 28.66 -22.97
CA GLY A 14 33.39 29.90 -22.46
C GLY A 14 33.67 30.06 -20.97
N VAL A 15 34.76 30.76 -20.64
CA VAL A 15 35.04 31.26 -19.29
C VAL A 15 34.23 32.54 -19.08
N SER A 16 33.27 32.51 -18.15
CA SER A 16 32.58 33.72 -17.66
C SER A 16 32.49 33.69 -16.13
N THR A 17 33.51 34.27 -15.52
CA THR A 17 33.47 35.21 -14.39
C THR A 17 32.28 35.21 -13.40
N LEU A 18 32.58 34.75 -12.18
CA LEU A 18 32.33 35.43 -10.89
C LEU A 18 31.01 36.20 -10.67
N SER A 19 30.04 35.52 -10.04
CA SER A 19 29.16 36.14 -9.05
C SER A 19 29.31 35.39 -7.72
N ALA A 20 30.20 35.91 -6.87
CA ALA A 20 30.29 35.51 -5.48
C ALA A 20 29.14 36.15 -4.69
N CYS A 21 27.98 35.49 -4.66
CA CYS A 21 27.03 35.67 -3.57
C CYS A 21 27.44 34.70 -2.47
N ALA A 22 28.25 35.20 -1.53
CA ALA A 22 28.46 34.52 -0.26
C ALA A 22 27.17 34.63 0.57
N SER A 23 26.19 33.76 0.29
CA SER A 23 25.17 33.44 1.28
C SER A 23 25.83 32.54 2.31
N GLN A 24 26.23 33.16 3.42
CA GLN A 24 26.53 32.50 4.67
C GLN A 24 25.21 31.94 5.20
N GLY A 25 24.75 30.83 4.61
CA GLY A 25 23.54 30.11 5.00
C GLY A 25 23.99 28.80 5.64
N HIS A 26 23.68 28.67 6.93
CA HIS A 26 23.81 27.46 7.74
C HIS A 26 23.94 26.16 6.94
N ASP A 27 25.17 25.62 6.88
CA ASP A 27 25.37 24.18 6.69
C ASP A 27 24.85 23.48 7.94
N SER A 28 23.56 23.25 7.96
CA SER A 28 22.92 22.25 8.80
C SER A 28 21.79 21.65 7.96
N ASP A 29 22.17 21.19 6.77
CA ASP A 29 21.39 20.20 6.02
C ASP A 29 21.60 18.86 6.74
N GLU A 30 21.11 18.80 7.99
CA GLU A 30 20.86 17.53 8.66
C GLU A 30 19.64 16.97 7.94
N THR A 31 19.88 16.37 6.76
CA THR A 31 18.86 15.60 6.06
C THR A 31 18.34 14.58 7.06
N LEU A 32 17.11 14.80 7.54
CA LEU A 32 16.41 13.84 8.35
C LEU A 32 16.52 12.48 7.66
N PRO A 33 16.82 11.40 8.40
CA PRO A 33 16.93 10.09 7.79
C PRO A 33 15.64 9.82 7.00
N THR A 34 15.79 9.65 5.69
CA THR A 34 14.66 9.31 4.83
C THR A 34 14.19 7.93 5.26
N TYR A 35 12.94 7.83 5.69
CA TYR A 35 12.34 6.54 6.05
C TYR A 35 12.57 5.53 4.92
N THR A 36 13.15 4.39 5.28
CA THR A 36 13.39 3.29 4.35
C THR A 36 12.44 2.16 4.74
N PRO A 37 11.49 1.79 3.87
CA PRO A 37 10.56 0.71 4.18
C PRO A 37 11.31 -0.58 4.51
N PRO A 38 10.91 -1.31 5.57
CA PRO A 38 11.50 -2.60 5.90
C PRO A 38 11.16 -3.64 4.83
N ALA A 39 11.98 -4.69 4.74
CA ALA A 39 11.87 -5.72 3.70
C ALA A 39 10.49 -6.40 3.68
N TRP A 40 9.88 -6.60 4.84
CA TRP A 40 8.57 -7.26 4.94
C TRP A 40 7.47 -6.52 4.18
N MET A 41 7.53 -5.18 4.05
CA MET A 41 6.51 -4.44 3.29
C MET A 41 6.57 -4.76 1.79
N ALA A 42 7.77 -5.03 1.27
CA ALA A 42 7.92 -5.50 -0.10
C ALA A 42 7.40 -6.94 -0.27
N GLU A 43 7.64 -7.80 0.71
CA GLU A 43 7.13 -9.18 0.73
C GLU A 43 5.61 -9.22 0.79
N VAL A 44 4.99 -8.40 1.65
CA VAL A 44 3.52 -8.30 1.74
C VAL A 44 2.94 -7.80 0.41
N ARG A 45 3.54 -6.79 -0.24
CA ARG A 45 3.09 -6.36 -1.59
C ARG A 45 3.13 -7.50 -2.60
N ALA A 46 4.21 -8.26 -2.64
CA ALA A 46 4.35 -9.37 -3.56
C ALA A 46 3.28 -10.46 -3.31
N GLN A 47 3.06 -10.83 -2.04
CA GLN A 47 2.04 -11.82 -1.68
C GLN A 47 0.60 -11.32 -1.97
N ASN A 48 0.35 -10.03 -1.74
CA ASN A 48 -0.92 -9.38 -2.05
C ASN A 48 -1.22 -9.36 -3.55
N GLU A 49 -0.22 -9.02 -4.36
CA GLU A 49 -0.33 -9.06 -5.81
C GLU A 49 -0.58 -10.49 -6.31
N GLU A 50 0.11 -11.48 -5.77
CA GLU A 50 -0.11 -12.89 -6.09
C GLU A 50 -1.54 -13.35 -5.73
N TYR A 51 -1.99 -13.07 -4.52
CA TYR A 51 -3.34 -13.43 -4.06
C TYR A 51 -4.44 -12.77 -4.90
N ALA A 52 -4.34 -11.46 -5.14
CA ALA A 52 -5.32 -10.73 -5.93
C ALA A 52 -5.37 -11.22 -7.39
N ASN A 53 -4.21 -11.46 -8.00
CA ASN A 53 -4.14 -11.98 -9.37
C ASN A 53 -4.70 -13.39 -9.48
N ALA A 54 -4.48 -14.24 -8.48
CA ALA A 54 -5.07 -15.59 -8.43
C ALA A 54 -6.61 -15.53 -8.32
N GLY A 55 -7.14 -14.60 -7.52
CA GLY A 55 -8.59 -14.35 -7.44
C GLY A 55 -9.19 -13.84 -8.75
N VAL A 56 -8.54 -12.88 -9.41
CA VAL A 56 -8.96 -12.42 -10.76
C VAL A 56 -8.92 -13.57 -11.78
N ALA A 57 -7.92 -14.45 -11.71
CA ALA A 57 -7.85 -15.63 -12.58
C ALA A 57 -8.98 -16.64 -12.30
N CYS A 58 -9.38 -16.81 -11.04
CA CYS A 58 -10.56 -17.59 -10.68
C CYS A 58 -11.83 -16.98 -11.28
N LEU A 59 -12.09 -15.69 -11.08
CA LEU A 59 -13.25 -15.01 -11.69
C LEU A 59 -13.28 -15.17 -13.21
N ALA A 60 -12.13 -15.04 -13.87
CA ALA A 60 -12.02 -15.22 -15.31
C ALA A 60 -12.35 -16.66 -15.75
N ALA A 61 -12.03 -17.68 -14.95
CA ALA A 61 -12.42 -19.07 -15.21
C ALA A 61 -13.95 -19.28 -15.14
N HIS A 62 -14.65 -18.45 -14.37
CA HIS A 62 -16.12 -18.39 -14.32
C HIS A 62 -16.72 -17.45 -15.39
N GLY A 63 -15.90 -16.91 -16.30
CA GLY A 63 -16.34 -15.99 -17.35
C GLY A 63 -16.71 -14.60 -16.84
N VAL A 64 -16.25 -14.24 -15.64
CA VAL A 64 -16.48 -12.94 -15.00
C VAL A 64 -15.22 -12.09 -15.07
N GLU A 65 -15.37 -10.81 -15.39
CA GLU A 65 -14.25 -9.87 -15.36
C GLU A 65 -13.95 -9.47 -13.91
N GLY A 66 -12.72 -9.76 -13.47
CA GLY A 66 -12.23 -9.37 -12.15
C GLY A 66 -11.36 -8.11 -12.20
N THR A 67 -11.27 -7.43 -11.06
CA THR A 67 -10.31 -6.36 -10.80
C THR A 67 -9.46 -6.72 -9.59
N ALA A 68 -8.21 -6.25 -9.55
CA ALA A 68 -7.32 -6.36 -8.39
C ALA A 68 -6.96 -4.95 -7.92
N ASP A 69 -7.08 -4.70 -6.62
CA ASP A 69 -6.68 -3.43 -6.00
C ASP A 69 -6.21 -3.64 -4.56
N ASN A 70 -5.08 -3.04 -4.19
CA ASN A 70 -4.47 -3.11 -2.85
C ASN A 70 -4.44 -4.51 -2.20
N GLY A 71 -4.13 -5.55 -2.98
CA GLY A 71 -4.06 -6.93 -2.48
C GLY A 71 -5.38 -7.67 -2.37
N THR A 72 -6.47 -7.03 -2.81
CA THR A 72 -7.81 -7.60 -2.86
C THR A 72 -8.23 -7.80 -4.30
N PHE A 73 -9.23 -8.64 -4.53
CA PHE A 73 -9.85 -8.80 -5.83
C PHE A 73 -11.36 -8.66 -5.71
N GLY A 74 -12.00 -8.24 -6.80
CA GLY A 74 -13.43 -8.05 -6.86
C GLY A 74 -13.96 -8.22 -8.27
N ILE A 75 -15.28 -8.23 -8.41
CA ILE A 75 -15.94 -8.27 -9.71
C ILE A 75 -16.00 -6.86 -10.29
N SER A 76 -15.61 -6.70 -11.56
CA SER A 76 -15.64 -5.41 -12.27
C SER A 76 -17.03 -5.15 -12.86
N TYR A 77 -17.71 -4.12 -12.39
CA TYR A 77 -19.00 -3.67 -12.95
C TYR A 77 -18.78 -2.44 -13.83
N GLY A 78 -18.76 -2.63 -15.15
CA GLY A 78 -18.53 -1.53 -16.09
C GLY A 78 -19.14 -1.74 -17.47
N PRO A 79 -19.30 -0.68 -18.28
CA PRO A 79 -19.87 -0.77 -19.63
C PRO A 79 -19.02 -1.62 -20.61
N GLN A 80 -17.78 -1.95 -20.25
CA GLN A 80 -16.91 -2.86 -21.01
C GLN A 80 -16.97 -4.32 -20.52
N SER A 81 -17.70 -4.60 -19.42
CA SER A 81 -17.86 -5.96 -18.93
C SER A 81 -18.60 -6.83 -19.95
N GLN A 82 -17.96 -7.90 -20.40
CA GLN A 82 -18.52 -8.78 -21.43
C GLN A 82 -19.45 -9.84 -20.81
N GLY A 83 -20.74 -9.78 -21.17
CA GLY A 83 -21.65 -10.93 -21.31
C GLY A 83 -22.25 -11.53 -20.03
N ALA A 84 -21.46 -11.89 -19.02
CA ALA A 84 -21.95 -12.62 -17.84
C ALA A 84 -22.48 -11.70 -16.72
N LEU A 85 -22.03 -10.44 -16.71
CA LEU A 85 -22.27 -9.49 -15.60
C LEU A 85 -23.61 -8.78 -15.63
N THR A 86 -24.33 -8.82 -16.75
CA THR A 86 -25.64 -8.14 -16.90
C THR A 86 -26.81 -8.81 -16.17
N HIS A 87 -26.60 -10.01 -15.59
CA HIS A 87 -27.66 -10.79 -14.94
C HIS A 87 -27.30 -11.38 -13.58
N MET A 88 -26.08 -11.14 -13.10
CA MET A 88 -25.65 -11.61 -11.79
C MET A 88 -26.31 -10.76 -10.70
N THR A 89 -26.95 -11.44 -9.75
CA THR A 89 -27.46 -10.84 -8.51
C THR A 89 -26.33 -10.63 -7.51
N ASP A 90 -26.53 -9.74 -6.53
CA ASP A 90 -25.54 -9.53 -5.46
C ASP A 90 -25.21 -10.83 -4.70
N GLU A 91 -26.22 -11.68 -4.47
CA GLU A 91 -26.03 -12.99 -3.82
C GLU A 91 -25.16 -13.95 -4.64
N GLU A 92 -25.31 -13.95 -5.97
CA GLU A 92 -24.46 -14.74 -6.87
C GLU A 92 -23.03 -14.20 -6.94
N ALA A 93 -22.87 -12.88 -6.91
CA ALA A 93 -21.57 -12.23 -6.88
C ALA A 93 -20.81 -12.57 -5.59
N ASP A 94 -21.48 -12.46 -4.44
CA ASP A 94 -20.91 -12.79 -3.13
C ASP A 94 -20.55 -14.29 -3.03
N ALA A 95 -21.42 -15.17 -3.52
CA ALA A 95 -21.15 -16.60 -3.56
C ALA A 95 -19.92 -16.93 -4.41
N LEU A 96 -19.78 -16.29 -5.57
CA LEU A 96 -18.62 -16.49 -6.45
C LEU A 96 -17.32 -15.93 -5.84
N LEU A 97 -17.37 -14.74 -5.22
CA LEU A 97 -16.22 -14.16 -4.53
C LEU A 97 -15.77 -15.06 -3.37
N THR A 98 -16.72 -15.64 -2.63
CA THR A 98 -16.46 -16.60 -1.56
C THR A 98 -15.85 -17.90 -2.10
N GLU A 99 -16.43 -18.48 -3.16
CA GLU A 99 -15.88 -19.67 -3.81
C GLU A 99 -14.43 -19.43 -4.27
N CYS A 100 -14.18 -18.29 -4.92
CA CYS A 100 -12.85 -17.94 -5.37
C CYS A 100 -11.90 -17.74 -4.18
N SER A 101 -12.26 -16.98 -3.14
CA SER A 101 -11.37 -16.73 -2.00
C SER A 101 -11.05 -18.00 -1.22
N GLU A 102 -12.01 -18.89 -1.00
CA GLU A 102 -11.83 -20.18 -0.30
C GLU A 102 -10.92 -21.15 -1.07
N SER A 103 -10.83 -21.01 -2.40
CA SER A 103 -9.96 -21.84 -3.24
C SER A 103 -8.48 -21.42 -3.19
N LEU A 104 -8.20 -20.22 -2.69
CA LEU A 104 -6.85 -19.64 -2.68
C LEU A 104 -6.10 -19.96 -1.40
N SER A 105 -4.77 -20.01 -1.51
CA SER A 105 -3.91 -19.98 -0.33
C SER A 105 -3.85 -18.56 0.20
N LEU A 106 -4.15 -18.38 1.49
CA LEU A 106 -3.98 -17.11 2.16
C LEU A 106 -2.49 -16.72 2.16
N PRO A 107 -2.16 -15.43 2.01
CA PRO A 107 -0.80 -14.95 2.19
C PRO A 107 -0.20 -15.39 3.53
N ASP A 108 1.09 -15.73 3.54
CA ASP A 108 1.79 -16.22 4.72
C ASP A 108 1.72 -15.23 5.88
N TYR A 109 1.81 -13.93 5.57
CA TYR A 109 1.81 -12.87 6.58
C TYR A 109 0.53 -12.82 7.41
N VAL A 110 -0.60 -13.34 6.90
CA VAL A 110 -1.88 -13.39 7.63
C VAL A 110 -1.77 -14.23 8.91
N ASN A 111 -0.80 -15.14 8.98
CA ASN A 111 -0.59 -16.06 10.10
C ASN A 111 0.53 -15.62 11.06
N ASN A 112 0.97 -14.36 11.01
CA ASN A 112 1.99 -13.84 11.92
C ASN A 112 1.60 -14.01 13.39
N SER A 113 2.62 -14.14 14.24
CA SER A 113 2.45 -14.06 15.69
C SER A 113 2.02 -12.64 16.12
N ALA A 114 1.40 -12.52 17.29
CA ALA A 114 1.05 -11.21 17.86
C ALA A 114 2.27 -10.29 18.03
N ASP A 115 3.43 -10.86 18.39
CA ASP A 115 4.67 -10.11 18.58
C ASP A 115 5.22 -9.56 17.26
N GLU A 116 5.27 -10.40 16.24
CA GLU A 116 5.69 -9.99 14.90
C GLU A 116 4.74 -8.94 14.31
N GLU A 117 3.44 -9.12 14.54
CA GLU A 117 2.45 -8.19 14.06
C GLU A 117 2.56 -6.81 14.76
N TYR A 118 2.85 -6.78 16.06
CA TYR A 118 3.12 -5.53 16.76
C TYR A 118 4.35 -4.81 16.21
N ASP A 119 5.42 -5.53 15.86
CA ASP A 119 6.61 -4.93 15.25
C ASP A 119 6.28 -4.29 13.90
N ARG A 120 5.50 -4.99 13.07
CA ARG A 120 5.03 -4.45 11.79
C ARG A 120 4.12 -3.23 11.96
N VAL A 121 3.30 -3.19 13.01
CA VAL A 121 2.47 -2.03 13.36
C VAL A 121 3.31 -0.81 13.75
N LEU A 122 4.45 -1.01 14.42
CA LEU A 122 5.39 0.08 14.71
C LEU A 122 6.06 0.60 13.43
N ASP A 123 6.55 -0.29 12.57
CA ASP A 123 7.12 0.07 11.27
C ASP A 123 6.11 0.83 10.38
N LEU A 124 4.84 0.41 10.44
CA LEU A 124 3.73 1.05 9.75
C LEU A 124 3.49 2.46 10.28
N ARG A 125 3.50 2.65 11.61
CA ARG A 125 3.39 3.97 12.23
C ARG A 125 4.52 4.89 11.77
N GLU A 126 5.75 4.41 11.77
CA GLU A 126 6.91 5.17 11.30
C GLU A 126 6.78 5.57 9.82
N CYS A 127 6.28 4.67 8.98
CA CYS A 127 5.98 5.00 7.59
C CYS A 127 4.95 6.12 7.47
N VAL A 128 3.85 6.03 8.20
CA VAL A 128 2.77 7.03 8.18
C VAL A 128 3.29 8.40 8.64
N ILE A 129 4.11 8.43 9.70
CA ILE A 129 4.78 9.67 10.15
C ILE A 129 5.69 10.22 9.05
N ALA A 130 6.48 9.38 8.39
CA ALA A 130 7.34 9.79 7.28
C ALA A 130 6.58 10.30 6.05
N GLN A 131 5.31 9.93 5.89
CA GLN A 131 4.40 10.48 4.87
C GLN A 131 3.78 11.83 5.28
N GLY A 132 4.12 12.36 6.46
CA GLY A 132 3.73 13.69 6.91
C GLY A 132 2.51 13.73 7.83
N TYR A 133 2.07 12.58 8.35
CA TYR A 133 0.94 12.49 9.26
C TYR A 133 1.39 12.53 10.72
N ASP A 134 0.58 13.16 11.57
CA ASP A 134 0.79 13.16 13.01
C ASP A 134 0.12 11.93 13.64
N MET A 135 0.91 11.03 14.25
CA MET A 135 0.40 9.79 14.83
C MET A 135 0.63 9.73 16.34
N PRO A 136 -0.38 9.32 17.13
CA PRO A 136 -0.20 9.09 18.56
C PRO A 136 0.80 7.95 18.78
N ASP A 137 1.39 7.91 19.97
CA ASP A 137 2.20 6.76 20.36
C ASP A 137 1.35 5.48 20.39
N ALA A 138 1.94 4.39 19.90
CA ALA A 138 1.31 3.09 19.96
C ALA A 138 1.11 2.66 21.42
N PRO A 139 0.05 1.87 21.74
CA PRO A 139 -0.05 1.19 23.02
C PRO A 139 1.20 0.36 23.29
N SER A 140 1.47 0.02 24.56
CA SER A 140 2.55 -0.92 24.87
C SER A 140 2.29 -2.28 24.20
N ARG A 141 3.36 -3.02 23.89
CA ARG A 141 3.27 -4.36 23.31
C ARG A 141 2.31 -5.27 24.08
N GLU A 142 2.41 -5.28 25.40
CA GLU A 142 1.55 -6.09 26.28
C GLU A 142 0.06 -5.75 26.07
N VAL A 143 -0.29 -4.46 26.11
CA VAL A 143 -1.68 -4.03 25.93
C VAL A 143 -2.18 -4.35 24.51
N TRP A 144 -1.32 -4.14 23.52
CA TRP A 144 -1.67 -4.38 22.12
C TRP A 144 -1.87 -5.87 21.83
N THR A 145 -0.97 -6.73 22.30
CA THR A 145 -1.03 -8.19 22.09
C THR A 145 -2.22 -8.81 22.81
N GLU A 146 -2.53 -8.37 24.04
CA GLU A 146 -3.74 -8.78 24.76
C GLU A 146 -5.01 -8.43 23.98
N GLN A 147 -5.09 -7.21 23.43
CA GLN A 147 -6.21 -6.78 22.62
C GLN A 147 -6.32 -7.61 21.33
N TRP A 148 -5.20 -7.82 20.64
CA TRP A 148 -5.12 -8.59 19.39
C TRP A 148 -5.59 -10.03 19.58
N GLU A 149 -5.12 -10.71 20.61
CA GLU A 149 -5.52 -12.09 20.90
C GLU A 149 -7.01 -12.21 21.24
N ARG A 150 -7.59 -11.17 21.86
CA ARG A 150 -8.98 -11.16 22.30
C ARG A 150 -9.96 -10.85 21.17
N THR A 151 -9.70 -9.83 20.36
CA THR A 151 -10.68 -9.31 19.38
C THR A 151 -10.17 -9.28 17.95
N ARG A 152 -8.85 -9.43 17.72
CA ARG A 152 -8.17 -9.13 16.44
C ARG A 152 -8.37 -7.69 15.94
N ASP A 153 -8.97 -6.83 16.77
CA ASP A 153 -9.23 -5.43 16.51
C ASP A 153 -8.34 -4.59 17.44
N ALA A 154 -7.03 -4.78 17.32
CA ALA A 154 -6.03 -4.02 18.05
C ALA A 154 -5.76 -2.69 17.36
N TRP A 155 -5.17 -1.75 18.09
CA TRP A 155 -4.85 -0.43 17.55
C TRP A 155 -3.98 -0.52 16.28
N VAL A 156 -4.32 0.23 15.24
CA VAL A 156 -3.46 0.43 14.06
C VAL A 156 -3.39 1.90 13.65
N PRO A 157 -2.31 2.34 12.98
CA PRO A 157 -2.15 3.73 12.55
C PRO A 157 -3.33 4.27 11.72
N TYR A 158 -3.91 3.47 10.82
CA TYR A 158 -5.01 3.93 9.95
C TYR A 158 -6.29 4.28 10.68
N TYR A 159 -6.58 3.62 11.81
CA TYR A 159 -7.76 3.95 12.61
C TYR A 159 -7.69 5.35 13.19
N HIS A 160 -6.48 5.91 13.37
CA HIS A 160 -6.34 7.29 13.79
C HIS A 160 -6.76 8.28 12.69
N GLU A 161 -6.61 7.90 11.43
CA GLU A 161 -7.12 8.65 10.28
C GLU A 161 -8.59 8.34 9.99
N MET A 162 -9.25 7.56 10.84
CA MET A 162 -10.68 7.35 10.86
C MET A 162 -11.28 8.11 12.06
N THR A 163 -12.44 8.73 11.84
CA THR A 163 -13.22 9.43 12.87
C THR A 163 -14.63 8.87 12.86
N LEU A 164 -15.28 8.81 14.00
CA LEU A 164 -16.72 8.57 14.04
C LEU A 164 -17.43 9.93 13.94
N ASP A 165 -18.30 10.06 12.94
CA ASP A 165 -19.25 11.17 12.86
C ASP A 165 -20.22 11.09 14.05
N PRO A 166 -20.83 12.21 14.52
CA PRO A 166 -21.95 12.22 15.46
C PRO A 166 -23.06 11.18 15.24
N ASP A 167 -23.26 10.71 14.00
CA ASP A 167 -24.23 9.66 13.66
C ASP A 167 -23.69 8.22 13.83
N GLY A 168 -22.46 8.06 14.33
CA GLY A 168 -21.79 6.78 14.53
C GLY A 168 -21.21 6.17 13.25
N LEU A 169 -21.16 6.92 12.14
CA LEU A 169 -20.58 6.48 10.89
C LEU A 169 -19.09 6.81 10.83
N GLU A 170 -18.28 5.85 10.40
CA GLU A 170 -16.85 6.07 10.17
C GLU A 170 -16.64 7.03 8.98
N ARG A 171 -16.02 8.18 9.27
CA ARG A 171 -15.52 9.14 8.29
C ARG A 171 -14.01 9.17 8.36
N HIS A 172 -13.35 8.96 7.23
CA HIS A 172 -11.92 9.17 7.12
C HIS A 172 -11.60 10.67 7.28
N LYS A 173 -10.58 11.02 8.06
CA LYS A 173 -9.98 12.37 8.11
C LYS A 173 -9.35 12.73 6.76
N VAL A 174 -8.89 11.71 6.03
CA VAL A 174 -8.37 11.78 4.67
C VAL A 174 -9.40 11.29 3.65
N THR A 175 -9.22 11.56 2.37
CA THR A 175 -10.08 10.96 1.34
C THR A 175 -9.79 9.46 1.20
N VAL A 176 -10.73 8.68 0.64
CA VAL A 176 -10.49 7.27 0.29
C VAL A 176 -9.30 7.12 -0.66
N GLU A 177 -9.20 8.03 -1.64
CA GLU A 177 -8.06 8.08 -2.57
C GLU A 177 -6.73 8.27 -1.83
N GLU A 178 -6.70 9.15 -0.83
CA GLU A 178 -5.50 9.40 -0.04
C GLU A 178 -5.16 8.24 0.90
N MET A 179 -6.18 7.58 1.48
CA MET A 179 -5.99 6.35 2.25
C MET A 179 -5.39 5.25 1.36
N ASN A 180 -5.92 5.06 0.15
CA ASN A 180 -5.39 4.09 -0.82
C ASN A 180 -3.95 4.43 -1.22
N ARG A 181 -3.65 5.71 -1.48
CA ARG A 181 -2.27 6.17 -1.73
C ARG A 181 -1.37 5.80 -0.57
N LEU A 182 -1.80 6.10 0.66
CA LEU A 182 -1.01 5.83 1.86
C LEU A 182 -0.77 4.33 2.06
N GLN A 183 -1.79 3.50 1.88
CA GLN A 183 -1.70 2.03 1.99
C GLN A 183 -0.85 1.39 0.88
N SER A 184 -0.73 2.03 -0.29
CA SER A 184 0.18 1.56 -1.34
C SER A 184 1.67 1.77 -1.00
N ILE A 185 1.97 2.78 -0.19
CA ILE A 185 3.33 3.15 0.23
C ILE A 185 3.69 2.45 1.53
N CYS A 186 2.88 2.70 2.55
CA CYS A 186 2.93 2.09 3.87
C CYS A 186 1.99 0.90 3.84
N VAL A 187 2.51 -0.30 3.64
CA VAL A 187 1.64 -1.45 3.36
C VAL A 187 1.09 -1.95 4.69
N PRO A 188 -0.25 -2.12 4.84
CA PRO A 188 -0.81 -2.66 6.07
C PRO A 188 -0.24 -4.05 6.34
N SER A 189 -0.05 -4.36 7.61
CA SER A 189 0.17 -5.73 8.04
C SER A 189 -1.15 -6.51 8.04
N THR A 190 -1.25 -7.62 8.77
CA THR A 190 -2.52 -8.35 8.90
C THR A 190 -3.60 -7.48 9.54
N VAL A 191 -3.23 -6.67 10.53
CA VAL A 191 -4.12 -5.70 11.16
C VAL A 191 -4.25 -4.47 10.27
N GLY A 192 -5.46 -4.11 9.90
CA GLY A 192 -5.72 -2.95 9.05
C GLY A 192 -5.70 -3.25 7.55
N ALA A 193 -5.42 -4.50 7.14
CA ALA A 193 -5.85 -4.97 5.82
C ALA A 193 -7.38 -5.04 5.84
N THR A 194 -8.04 -4.17 5.07
CA THR A 194 -9.50 -4.01 5.09
C THR A 194 -10.26 -5.26 4.65
N THR A 195 -9.63 -6.22 3.95
CA THR A 195 -10.34 -7.39 3.43
C THR A 195 -9.37 -8.53 3.06
N VAL A 196 -9.06 -9.37 4.04
CA VAL A 196 -9.05 -10.82 3.81
C VAL A 196 -10.05 -11.42 4.80
N SER A 197 -11.30 -11.00 4.65
CA SER A 197 -12.42 -11.58 5.41
C SER A 197 -12.59 -13.02 4.94
N ARG A 198 -12.51 -13.97 5.88
CA ARG A 198 -13.07 -15.30 5.69
C ARG A 198 -14.60 -15.24 5.66
#